data_AF-A0A969YHL7-F1
#
_entry.id   AF-A0A969YHL7-F1
#
_cell.length_a   1.000
_cell.length_b   1.000
_cell.length_c   1.000
_cell.angle_alpha   90.00
_cell.angle_beta   90.00
_cell.angle_gamma   90.00
#
_symmetry.space_group_name_H-M   'P 1'
#
loop_
_entity.id
_entity.type
_entity.pdbx_description
1 polymer ?
#
loop_
_entity_poly.entity_id
_entity_poly.type
_entity_poly.pdbx_seq_one_letter_code
_entity_poly.pdbx_strand_id
1 'polypeptide(L)'
;MKLKPTTTFLIALVFVAAGIAATIATGLWQTESDKTPRKLDLAAVETAVTAGGGTADGDATAVQYDPADIRGSYSFGEISTLYGVPLSDLARAFGLSEAEAGDFQAKALESRYPDAAEELGTASIRMFVAYYLGLPYTPTEETWLPRTAVEVLTASGRMTAQQAAYASAHAIP
;
A
#
# COMPACT_ATOMS: atom_id res chain seq x y z
N MET A 1 17.38 -12.96 -54.32
CA MET A 1 16.07 -13.65 -54.39
C MET A 1 14.97 -12.66 -54.06
N LYS A 2 13.89 -12.58 -54.84
CA LYS A 2 12.70 -11.78 -54.49
C LYS A 2 11.78 -12.66 -53.66
N LEU A 3 11.67 -12.38 -52.36
CA LEU A 3 10.72 -13.08 -51.48
C LEU A 3 9.31 -12.58 -51.80
N LYS A 4 8.34 -13.51 -51.84
CA LYS A 4 6.94 -13.15 -52.01
C LYS A 4 6.44 -12.47 -50.72
N PRO A 5 5.58 -11.44 -50.81
CA PRO A 5 5.08 -10.72 -49.62
C PRO A 5 4.46 -11.64 -48.56
N THR A 6 3.76 -12.69 -48.99
CA THR A 6 3.16 -13.69 -48.10
C THR A 6 4.20 -14.51 -47.33
N THR A 7 5.31 -14.87 -47.97
CA THR A 7 6.43 -15.57 -47.33
C THR A 7 7.14 -14.67 -46.32
N THR A 8 7.34 -13.39 -46.65
CA THR A 8 7.92 -12.41 -45.74
C THR A 8 7.04 -12.22 -44.49
N PHE A 9 5.71 -12.13 -44.67
CA PHE A 9 4.77 -12.01 -43.56
C PHE A 9 4.81 -13.22 -42.62
N LEU A 10 4.79 -14.44 -43.15
CA LEU A 10 4.86 -15.65 -42.35
C LEU A 10 6.18 -15.76 -41.58
N ILE A 11 7.30 -15.42 -42.21
CA ILE A 11 8.61 -15.40 -41.54
C ILE A 11 8.61 -14.40 -40.39
N ALA A 12 8.08 -13.19 -40.60
CA ALA A 12 8.01 -12.18 -39.53
C ALA A 12 7.19 -12.67 -38.33
N LEU A 13 6.04 -13.31 -38.59
CA LEU A 13 5.15 -13.83 -37.54
C LEU A 13 5.83 -14.96 -36.73
N VAL A 14 6.55 -15.86 -37.41
CA VAL A 14 7.34 -16.91 -36.76
C VAL A 14 8.47 -16.32 -35.93
N PHE A 15 9.17 -15.29 -36.42
CA PHE A 15 10.24 -14.63 -35.66
C PHE A 15 9.71 -13.96 -34.39
N VAL A 16 8.56 -13.28 -34.45
CA VAL A 16 7.93 -12.67 -33.28
C VAL A 16 7.51 -13.74 -32.26
N ALA A 17 6.84 -14.81 -32.73
CA ALA A 17 6.40 -15.89 -31.84
C ALA A 17 7.58 -16.63 -31.18
N ALA A 18 8.64 -16.91 -31.95
CA ALA A 18 9.85 -17.53 -31.43
C ALA A 18 10.59 -16.63 -30.43
N GLY A 19 10.63 -15.32 -30.69
CA GLY A 19 11.19 -14.34 -29.76
C GLY A 19 10.44 -14.28 -28.44
N ILE A 20 9.11 -14.19 -28.48
CA ILE A 20 8.27 -14.20 -27.28
C ILE A 20 8.49 -15.50 -26.49
N ALA A 21 8.43 -16.66 -27.16
CA ALA A 21 8.65 -17.95 -26.51
C ALA A 21 10.03 -18.06 -25.84
N ALA A 22 11.08 -17.54 -26.50
CA ALA A 22 12.43 -17.50 -25.93
C ALA A 22 12.52 -16.58 -24.70
N THR A 23 11.87 -15.41 -24.73
CA THR A 23 11.85 -14.49 -23.59
C THR A 23 11.03 -15.03 -22.41
N ILE A 24 9.95 -15.78 -22.66
CA ILE A 24 9.21 -16.49 -21.61
C ILE A 24 10.08 -17.60 -21.00
N ALA A 25 10.73 -18.43 -21.83
CA ALA A 25 11.55 -19.55 -21.36
C ALA A 25 12.77 -19.11 -20.53
N THR A 26 13.28 -17.90 -20.78
CA THR A 26 14.41 -17.32 -20.05
C THR A 26 14.00 -16.45 -18.87
N GLY A 27 12.68 -16.29 -18.62
CA GLY A 27 12.16 -15.43 -17.56
C GLY A 27 12.38 -13.93 -17.82
N LEU A 28 12.87 -13.54 -18.99
CA LEU A 28 13.02 -12.14 -19.40
C LEU A 28 11.67 -11.47 -19.66
N TRP A 29 10.64 -12.26 -19.95
CA TRP A 29 9.26 -11.80 -20.09
C TRP A 29 8.49 -12.03 -18.79
N GLN A 30 8.44 -11.01 -17.93
CA GLN A 30 7.68 -11.01 -16.69
C GLN A 30 6.48 -10.05 -16.81
N THR A 31 5.27 -10.60 -16.86
CA THR A 31 4.02 -9.81 -16.93
C THR A 31 3.43 -9.46 -15.57
N GLU A 32 3.94 -10.09 -14.51
CA GLU A 32 3.48 -9.90 -13.14
C GLU A 32 4.44 -8.95 -12.43
N SER A 33 3.92 -7.79 -12.00
CA SER A 33 4.70 -6.83 -11.22
C SER A 33 5.07 -7.46 -9.88
N ASP A 34 6.36 -7.45 -9.54
CA ASP A 34 6.80 -7.76 -8.19
C ASP A 34 6.20 -6.71 -7.23
N LYS A 35 5.47 -7.17 -6.21
CA LYS A 35 4.82 -6.34 -5.19
C LYS A 35 5.66 -6.24 -3.91
N THR A 36 6.93 -6.59 -3.93
CA THR A 36 7.82 -6.37 -2.78
C THR A 36 8.08 -4.86 -2.60
N PRO A 37 7.65 -4.25 -1.48
CA PRO A 37 7.88 -2.83 -1.25
C PRO A 37 9.35 -2.55 -0.93
N ARG A 38 9.78 -1.28 -0.98
CA ARG A 38 11.13 -0.93 -0.53
C ARG A 38 11.23 -1.11 0.97
N LYS A 39 12.33 -1.75 1.38
CA LYS A 39 12.63 -1.91 2.80
C LYS A 39 12.99 -0.58 3.42
N LEU A 40 12.53 -0.36 4.66
CA LEU A 40 12.98 0.78 5.44
C LEU A 40 14.40 0.54 5.93
N ASP A 41 15.18 1.63 5.97
CA ASP A 41 16.42 1.64 6.74
C ASP A 41 16.05 1.75 8.23
N LEU A 42 16.00 0.61 8.91
CA LEU A 42 15.58 0.50 10.31
C LEU A 42 16.40 1.40 11.25
N ALA A 43 17.68 1.65 10.92
CA ALA A 43 18.54 2.55 11.71
C ALA A 43 18.08 4.01 11.61
N ALA A 44 17.55 4.43 10.45
CA ALA A 44 16.99 5.76 10.26
C ALA A 44 15.61 5.91 10.95
N VAL A 45 14.83 4.84 10.99
CA VAL A 45 13.50 4.81 11.63
C VAL A 45 13.61 4.91 13.15
N GLU A 46 14.53 4.17 13.78
CA GLU A 46 14.74 4.17 15.24
C GLU A 46 15.12 5.57 15.75
N THR A 47 15.93 6.30 14.98
CA THR A 47 16.31 7.69 15.28
C THR A 47 15.10 8.63 15.23
N ALA A 48 14.16 8.41 14.29
CA ALA A 48 13.00 9.27 14.10
C ALA A 48 11.86 8.99 15.10
N VAL A 49 11.67 7.73 15.50
CA VAL A 49 10.68 7.32 16.53
C VAL A 49 11.08 7.87 17.90
N THR A 50 12.38 7.86 18.23
CA THR A 50 12.89 8.40 19.51
C THR A 50 12.71 9.92 19.62
N ALA A 51 12.75 10.65 18.49
CA ALA A 51 12.50 12.09 18.46
C ALA A 51 11.00 12.46 18.51
N GLY A 52 10.10 11.54 18.16
CA GLY A 52 8.65 11.75 18.09
C GLY A 52 7.88 11.51 19.39
N GLY A 53 8.54 11.08 20.47
CA GLY A 53 7.90 10.86 21.77
C GLY A 53 7.08 9.58 21.90
N GLY A 54 7.17 8.66 20.91
CA GLY A 54 6.57 7.33 21.01
C GLY A 54 7.39 6.44 21.95
N THR A 55 6.74 5.77 22.90
CA THR A 55 7.39 4.73 23.71
C THR A 55 7.81 3.60 22.79
N ALA A 56 9.12 3.33 22.74
CA ALA A 56 9.77 2.23 22.02
C ALA A 56 9.47 0.84 22.62
N ASP A 57 8.23 0.63 23.11
CA ASP A 57 7.73 -0.66 23.61
C ASP A 57 7.04 -1.47 22.50
N GLY A 58 6.95 -0.91 21.29
CA GLY A 58 6.63 -1.65 20.08
C GLY A 58 7.91 -2.16 19.45
N ASP A 59 8.02 -3.48 19.30
CA ASP A 59 9.09 -4.20 18.60
C ASP A 59 9.44 -3.52 17.26
N ALA A 60 10.40 -2.58 17.27
CA ALA A 60 10.84 -1.81 16.11
C ALA A 60 11.38 -2.72 14.97
N THR A 61 11.59 -3.99 15.30
CA THR A 61 12.06 -5.07 14.43
C THR A 61 10.99 -5.57 13.44
N ALA A 62 9.71 -5.21 13.60
CA ALA A 62 8.63 -5.69 12.72
C ALA A 62 8.38 -4.83 11.47
N VAL A 63 8.83 -3.56 11.46
CA VAL A 63 8.45 -2.61 10.41
C VAL A 63 9.44 -2.64 9.25
N GLN A 64 9.23 -3.57 8.32
CA GLN A 64 10.21 -3.85 7.27
C GLN A 64 10.12 -2.96 6.04
N TYR A 65 8.98 -2.30 5.79
CA TYR A 65 8.67 -1.66 4.50
C TYR A 65 8.09 -0.26 4.65
N ASP A 66 8.37 0.61 3.69
CA ASP A 66 7.88 1.99 3.65
C ASP A 66 6.39 2.04 3.27
N PRO A 67 5.48 2.52 4.15
CA PRO A 67 4.06 2.62 3.81
C PRO A 67 3.76 3.49 2.59
N ALA A 68 4.65 4.42 2.21
CA ALA A 68 4.49 5.21 1.00
C ALA A 68 4.45 4.35 -0.28
N ASP A 69 5.02 3.14 -0.24
CA ASP A 69 5.05 2.21 -1.36
C ASP A 69 3.76 1.39 -1.52
N ILE A 70 2.79 1.50 -0.59
CA ILE A 70 1.48 0.86 -0.76
C ILE A 70 0.83 1.38 -2.05
N ARG A 71 0.38 0.45 -2.90
CA ARG A 71 -0.27 0.76 -4.18
C ARG A 71 -1.74 0.39 -4.12
N GLY A 72 -2.55 1.02 -4.96
CA GLY A 72 -3.99 0.75 -5.01
C GLY A 72 -4.36 -0.71 -5.31
N SER A 73 -3.48 -1.47 -5.96
CA SER A 73 -3.69 -2.90 -6.23
C SER A 73 -3.42 -3.82 -5.03
N TYR A 74 -2.96 -3.29 -3.90
CA TYR A 74 -2.65 -4.08 -2.71
C TYR A 74 -3.95 -4.43 -2.00
N SER A 75 -4.14 -5.69 -1.60
CA SER A 75 -5.23 -6.06 -0.71
C SER A 75 -4.91 -5.74 0.74
N PHE A 76 -5.91 -5.62 1.62
CA PHE A 76 -5.62 -5.44 3.05
C PHE A 76 -4.95 -6.68 3.64
N GLY A 77 -5.19 -7.89 3.10
CA GLY A 77 -4.44 -9.08 3.45
C GLY A 77 -2.94 -8.97 3.12
N GLU A 78 -2.61 -8.47 1.93
CA GLU A 78 -1.22 -8.17 1.52
C GLU A 78 -0.61 -7.10 2.44
N ILE A 79 -1.34 -6.02 2.72
CA ILE A 79 -0.87 -4.94 3.60
C ILE A 79 -0.64 -5.47 5.02
N SER A 80 -1.55 -6.28 5.54
CA SER A 80 -1.44 -6.87 6.88
C SER A 80 -0.19 -7.74 6.98
N THR A 81 0.06 -8.57 5.98
CA THR A 81 1.21 -9.48 5.95
C THR A 81 2.53 -8.73 5.77
N LEU A 82 2.58 -7.74 4.88
CA LEU A 82 3.81 -7.00 4.56
C LEU A 82 4.19 -6.02 5.68
N TYR A 83 3.21 -5.26 6.20
CA TYR A 83 3.49 -4.12 7.10
C TYR A 83 3.20 -4.44 8.58
N GLY A 84 2.65 -5.62 8.90
CA GLY A 84 2.42 -6.04 10.29
C GLY A 84 1.24 -5.35 10.98
N VAL A 85 0.29 -4.79 10.21
CA VAL A 85 -0.95 -4.23 10.75
C VAL A 85 -2.01 -5.34 10.82
N PRO A 86 -2.67 -5.60 11.95
CA PRO A 86 -3.71 -6.62 12.03
C PRO A 86 -4.84 -6.39 11.02
N LEU A 87 -5.25 -7.45 10.31
CA LEU A 87 -6.33 -7.38 9.33
C LEU A 87 -7.65 -6.89 9.96
N SER A 88 -7.93 -7.27 11.20
CA SER A 88 -9.10 -6.81 11.96
C SER A 88 -9.07 -5.30 12.24
N ASP A 89 -7.89 -4.73 12.48
CA ASP A 89 -7.73 -3.29 12.68
C ASP A 89 -7.91 -2.52 11.37
N LEU A 90 -7.38 -3.04 10.27
CA LEU A 90 -7.64 -2.49 8.93
C LEU A 90 -9.13 -2.56 8.57
N ALA A 91 -9.78 -3.69 8.82
CA ALA A 91 -11.20 -3.87 8.56
C ALA A 91 -12.04 -2.88 9.37
N ARG A 92 -11.78 -2.77 10.68
CA ARG A 92 -12.46 -1.82 11.56
C ARG A 92 -12.21 -0.37 11.16
N ALA A 93 -10.96 -0.02 10.84
CA ALA A 93 -10.58 1.34 10.47
C ALA A 93 -11.36 1.84 9.25
N PHE A 94 -11.56 0.98 8.25
CA PHE A 94 -12.20 1.36 6.99
C PHE A 94 -13.63 0.83 6.81
N GLY A 95 -14.25 0.32 7.87
CA GLY A 95 -15.66 -0.09 7.85
C GLY A 95 -15.96 -1.31 6.97
N LEU A 96 -15.02 -2.27 6.93
CA LEU A 96 -15.15 -3.54 6.21
C LEU A 96 -15.51 -4.67 7.17
N SER A 97 -16.18 -5.69 6.65
CA SER A 97 -16.34 -6.96 7.36
C SER A 97 -15.05 -7.77 7.33
N GLU A 98 -14.82 -8.63 8.34
CA GLU A 98 -13.64 -9.52 8.34
C GLU A 98 -13.61 -10.48 7.15
N ALA A 99 -14.79 -10.87 6.64
CA ALA A 99 -14.94 -11.79 5.52
C ALA A 99 -14.46 -11.18 4.18
N GLU A 100 -14.59 -9.86 3.99
CA GLU A 100 -14.18 -9.20 2.75
C GLU A 100 -12.81 -8.52 2.85
N ALA A 101 -12.37 -8.19 4.08
CA ALA A 101 -11.18 -7.37 4.30
C ALA A 101 -9.94 -7.95 3.61
N GLY A 102 -9.71 -9.27 3.70
CA GLY A 102 -8.51 -9.90 3.14
C GLY A 102 -8.28 -9.61 1.65
N ASP A 103 -9.36 -9.62 0.85
CA ASP A 103 -9.32 -9.43 -0.60
C ASP A 103 -9.62 -7.99 -1.03
N PHE A 104 -10.04 -7.13 -0.09
CA PHE A 104 -10.37 -5.74 -0.36
C PHE A 104 -9.14 -4.96 -0.80
N GLN A 105 -9.18 -4.40 -2.02
CA GLN A 105 -8.07 -3.65 -2.59
C GLN A 105 -8.08 -2.19 -2.16
N ALA A 106 -6.89 -1.63 -1.91
CA ALA A 106 -6.73 -0.24 -1.47
C ALA A 106 -7.39 0.80 -2.40
N LYS A 107 -7.34 0.59 -3.72
CA LYS A 107 -8.01 1.47 -4.71
C LYS A 107 -9.54 1.39 -4.66
N ALA A 108 -10.11 0.34 -4.07
CA ALA A 108 -11.56 0.18 -3.98
C ALA A 108 -12.15 1.00 -2.83
N LEU A 109 -11.32 1.67 -2.02
CA LEU A 109 -11.76 2.49 -0.91
C LEU A 109 -12.62 3.67 -1.37
N GLU A 110 -12.30 4.27 -2.52
CA GLU A 110 -13.07 5.37 -3.10
C GLU A 110 -14.52 4.92 -3.36
N SER A 111 -14.69 3.71 -3.90
CA SER A 111 -16.00 3.11 -4.14
C SER A 111 -16.75 2.74 -2.86
N ARG A 112 -16.05 2.61 -1.71
CA ARG A 112 -16.66 2.28 -0.42
C ARG A 112 -17.33 3.48 0.22
N TYR A 113 -16.88 4.69 -0.12
CA TYR A 113 -17.35 5.97 0.38
C TYR A 113 -17.75 6.91 -0.76
N PRO A 114 -18.73 6.53 -1.62
CA PRO A 114 -19.05 7.28 -2.84
C PRO A 114 -19.68 8.66 -2.56
N ASP A 115 -20.30 8.83 -1.39
CA ASP A 115 -20.97 10.05 -0.96
C ASP A 115 -20.12 10.91 -0.02
N ALA A 116 -18.86 10.52 0.24
CA ALA A 116 -17.96 11.33 1.03
C ALA A 116 -17.65 12.63 0.28
N ALA A 117 -17.73 13.76 0.99
CA ALA A 117 -17.37 15.07 0.44
C ALA A 117 -15.87 15.13 0.07
N GLU A 118 -15.05 14.36 0.79
CA GLU A 118 -13.60 14.30 0.66
C GLU A 118 -13.16 12.91 0.19
N GLU A 119 -12.07 12.86 -0.57
CA GLU A 119 -11.59 11.63 -1.19
C GLU A 119 -10.93 10.69 -0.16
N LEU A 120 -11.39 9.44 -0.13
CA LEU A 120 -10.77 8.35 0.61
C LEU A 120 -10.16 7.33 -0.35
N GLY A 121 -8.84 7.39 -0.50
CA GLY A 121 -8.13 6.58 -1.47
C GLY A 121 -6.95 5.82 -0.89
N THR A 122 -6.02 5.45 -1.78
CA THR A 122 -4.78 4.77 -1.38
C THR A 122 -3.94 5.63 -0.43
N ALA A 123 -3.97 6.96 -0.56
CA ALA A 123 -3.28 7.88 0.34
C ALA A 123 -3.74 7.75 1.80
N SER A 124 -5.04 7.60 2.03
CA SER A 124 -5.62 7.36 3.36
C SER A 124 -5.05 6.11 4.01
N ILE A 125 -4.87 5.05 3.23
CA ILE A 125 -4.31 3.78 3.72
C ILE A 125 -2.82 3.92 4.03
N ARG A 126 -2.04 4.61 3.17
CA ARG A 126 -0.62 4.90 3.44
C ARG A 126 -0.44 5.65 4.75
N MET A 127 -1.24 6.70 4.95
CA MET A 127 -1.22 7.50 6.16
C MET A 127 -1.61 6.68 7.39
N PHE A 128 -2.70 5.91 7.30
CA PHE A 128 -3.15 5.03 8.38
C PHE A 128 -2.05 4.04 8.79
N VAL A 129 -1.46 3.32 7.84
CA VAL A 129 -0.42 2.33 8.14
C VAL A 129 0.80 2.99 8.77
N ALA A 130 1.25 4.13 8.23
CA ALA A 130 2.39 4.85 8.81
C ALA A 130 2.12 5.30 10.26
N TYR A 131 0.95 5.88 10.52
CA TYR A 131 0.57 6.35 11.86
C TYR A 131 0.36 5.18 12.83
N TYR A 132 -0.23 4.08 12.37
CA TYR A 132 -0.42 2.87 13.17
C TYR A 132 0.92 2.27 13.61
N LEU A 133 1.94 2.36 12.75
CA LEU A 133 3.28 1.87 13.02
C LEU A 133 4.16 2.89 13.78
N GLY A 134 3.64 4.10 14.06
CA GLY A 134 4.38 5.16 14.74
C GLY A 134 5.49 5.79 13.88
N LEU A 135 5.41 5.64 12.56
CA LEU A 135 6.39 6.19 11.64
C LEU A 135 6.15 7.68 11.39
N PRO A 136 7.23 8.50 11.23
CA PRO A 136 7.10 9.84 10.71
C PRO A 136 6.53 9.79 9.29
N TYR A 137 5.42 10.47 9.06
CA TYR A 137 4.77 10.53 7.77
C TYR A 137 4.04 11.85 7.61
N THR A 138 4.36 12.54 6.52
CA THR A 138 3.68 13.77 6.12
C THR A 138 2.93 13.48 4.82
N PRO A 139 1.59 13.60 4.80
CA PRO A 139 0.82 13.47 3.58
C PRO A 139 1.33 14.42 2.50
N THR A 140 1.46 13.94 1.26
CA THR A 140 1.86 14.77 0.12
C THR A 140 0.72 15.66 -0.39
N GLU A 141 -0.50 15.33 0.01
CA GLU A 141 -1.75 15.99 -0.32
C GLU A 141 -2.69 15.92 0.87
N GLU A 142 -3.76 16.71 0.84
CA GLU A 142 -4.78 16.71 1.90
C GLU A 142 -5.46 15.34 1.95
N THR A 143 -5.08 14.54 2.95
CA THR A 143 -5.52 13.15 3.09
C THR A 143 -6.46 13.02 4.27
N TRP A 144 -7.63 12.43 4.01
CA TRP A 144 -8.69 12.20 4.98
C TRP A 144 -8.74 10.75 5.45
N LEU A 145 -9.30 10.53 6.64
CA LEU A 145 -9.55 9.21 7.22
C LEU A 145 -11.01 9.09 7.67
N PRO A 146 -11.61 7.89 7.61
CA PRO A 146 -12.82 7.62 8.36
C PRO A 146 -12.59 7.83 9.86
N ARG A 147 -13.62 8.27 10.58
CA ARG A 147 -13.56 8.43 12.04
C ARG A 147 -13.12 7.15 12.75
N THR A 148 -13.62 6.01 12.30
CA THR A 148 -13.23 4.69 12.80
C THR A 148 -11.73 4.43 12.67
N ALA A 149 -11.07 4.91 11.60
CA ALA A 149 -9.62 4.79 11.45
C ALA A 149 -8.88 5.64 12.49
N VAL A 150 -9.34 6.88 12.74
CA VAL A 150 -8.77 7.76 13.76
C VAL A 150 -8.91 7.16 15.17
N GLU A 151 -10.04 6.52 15.47
CA GLU A 151 -10.25 5.80 16.73
C GLU A 151 -9.27 4.63 16.89
N VAL A 152 -9.06 3.83 15.85
CA VAL A 152 -8.07 2.74 15.85
C VAL A 152 -6.65 3.27 16.07
N LEU A 153 -6.28 4.35 15.39
CA LEU A 153 -4.97 5.00 15.57
C LEU A 153 -4.79 5.59 16.96
N THR A 154 -5.84 6.17 17.53
CA THR A 154 -5.81 6.71 18.90
C THR A 154 -5.62 5.59 19.91
N ALA A 155 -6.31 4.46 19.71
CA ALA A 155 -6.19 3.28 20.56
C ALA A 155 -4.81 2.61 20.47
N SER A 156 -4.11 2.71 19.32
CA SER A 156 -2.75 2.17 19.17
C SER A 156 -1.70 2.98 19.96
N GLY A 157 -1.98 4.26 20.24
CA GLY A 157 -1.14 5.13 21.07
C GLY A 157 0.23 5.48 20.48
N ARG A 158 0.45 5.22 19.19
CA ARG A 158 1.76 5.38 18.52
C ARG A 158 1.94 6.69 17.76
N MET A 159 0.88 7.47 17.59
CA MET A 159 0.94 8.76 16.90
C MET A 159 1.66 9.81 17.73
N THR A 160 2.45 10.67 17.06
CA THR A 160 2.90 11.93 17.66
C THR A 160 1.72 12.89 17.89
N ALA A 161 1.90 13.88 18.76
CA ALA A 161 0.85 14.90 19.01
C ALA A 161 0.40 15.62 17.72
N GLN A 162 1.34 15.88 16.80
CA GLN A 162 1.03 16.52 15.52
C GLN A 162 0.22 15.59 14.60
N GLN A 163 0.58 14.30 14.53
CA GLN A 163 -0.18 13.32 13.74
C GLN A 163 -1.58 13.11 14.31
N ALA A 164 -1.72 13.03 15.63
CA ALA A 164 -3.01 12.91 16.29
C ALA A 164 -3.91 14.13 16.02
N ALA A 165 -3.33 15.34 16.07
CA ALA A 165 -4.05 16.56 15.73
C ALA A 165 -4.47 16.59 14.25
N TYR A 166 -3.55 16.22 13.34
CA TYR A 166 -3.84 16.15 11.90
C TYR A 166 -4.95 15.14 11.59
N ALA A 167 -4.84 13.91 12.12
CA ALA A 167 -5.82 12.86 11.91
C ALA A 167 -7.21 13.24 12.46
N SER A 168 -7.26 13.91 13.62
CA SER A 168 -8.52 14.37 14.21
C SER A 168 -9.18 15.49 13.40
N ALA A 169 -8.38 16.38 12.80
CA ALA A 169 -8.88 17.46 11.96
C ALA A 169 -9.37 16.96 10.58
N HIS A 170 -8.74 15.91 10.04
CA HIS A 170 -9.06 15.33 8.73
C HIS A 170 -9.83 14.01 8.87
N ALA A 171 -10.82 14.00 9.75
CA ALA A 171 -11.67 12.85 10.02
C ALA A 171 -13.07 13.06 9.43
N ILE A 172 -13.49 12.18 8.51
CA ILE A 172 -14.86 12.16 7.99
C ILE A 172 -15.74 11.19 8.80
N PRO A 173 -17.08 11.41 8.83
CA PRO A 173 -18.02 10.51 9.51
C PRO A 173 -17.96 9.07 9.04
#